data_AF-A0A371B5F5-F1
#
_entry.id   AF-A0A371B5F5-F1
#
_cell.length_a   1.000
_cell.length_b   1.000
_cell.length_c   1.000
_cell.angle_alpha   90.00
_cell.angle_beta   90.00
_cell.angle_gamma   90.00
#
_symmetry.space_group_name_H-M   'P 1'
#
loop_
_entity.id
_entity.type
_entity.pdbx_description
1 polymer ?
#
loop_
_entity_poly.entity_id
_entity_poly.type
_entity_poly.pdbx_seq_one_letter_code
_entity_poly.pdbx_strand_id
1 'polypeptide(L)'
;MTHDVSALLEREKDVLRLLLVGHDAKSIARHLDLSTHVVNERLRDARRKLGVSSSREAARLLALAEADIPKNFGDKDFGYPNPAEAVTDVNAQVGQTLARTGVNKGTLVMIVSATLLASAAFLFSMNSAAPTGSAATVVSTYPANGSQIKPGPYKLTVRFDRPMAPDSFSFVQVDRATYPECSGKPAQSADGKSYSLNCIARAGKRHEVWFNRTPYMNFRSKADAQPASPYRLQFSVKP
;
A
#
# COMPACT_ATOMS: atom_id res chain seq x y z
N MET A 1 -0.65 14.97 36.10
CA MET A 1 -1.65 15.76 35.34
C MET A 1 -2.06 14.93 34.15
N THR A 2 -3.31 14.51 34.07
CA THR A 2 -3.81 13.69 32.95
C THR A 2 -4.19 14.61 31.81
N HIS A 3 -3.43 14.60 30.73
CA HIS A 3 -3.75 15.38 29.53
C HIS A 3 -4.95 14.72 28.83
N ASP A 4 -6.14 15.29 28.96
CA ASP A 4 -7.36 14.72 28.39
C ASP A 4 -7.48 15.05 26.90
N VAL A 5 -7.10 14.09 26.07
CA VAL A 5 -7.15 14.18 24.60
C VAL A 5 -8.60 14.17 24.08
N SER A 6 -9.57 13.76 24.90
CA SER A 6 -11.00 13.73 24.56
C SER A 6 -11.59 15.15 24.43
N ALA A 7 -10.99 16.14 25.08
CA ALA A 7 -11.41 17.54 25.02
C ALA A 7 -11.07 18.24 23.68
N LEU A 8 -10.30 17.59 22.80
CA LEU A 8 -9.97 18.11 21.48
C LEU A 8 -11.08 17.87 20.47
N LEU A 9 -11.40 18.91 19.70
CA LEU A 9 -12.30 18.83 18.55
C LEU A 9 -11.61 18.10 17.39
N GLU A 10 -12.36 17.39 16.54
CA GLU A 10 -11.77 16.67 15.39
C GLU A 10 -10.96 17.59 14.46
N ARG A 11 -11.43 18.84 14.27
CA ARG A 11 -10.73 19.87 13.48
C ARG A 11 -9.38 20.28 14.05
N GLU A 12 -9.19 20.15 15.36
CA GLU A 12 -7.92 20.42 16.05
C GLU A 12 -7.00 19.19 15.95
N LYS A 13 -7.57 17.98 16.05
CA LYS A 13 -6.82 16.73 15.86
C LYS A 13 -6.26 16.61 14.44
N ASP A 14 -7.00 17.02 13.41
CA ASP A 14 -6.52 16.97 12.02
C ASP A 14 -5.25 17.82 11.81
N VAL A 15 -5.22 19.02 12.39
CA VAL A 15 -4.05 19.91 12.33
C VAL A 15 -2.86 19.29 13.07
N LEU A 16 -3.09 18.69 14.24
CA LEU A 16 -2.04 18.01 15.02
C LEU A 16 -1.50 16.75 14.32
N ARG A 17 -2.36 15.98 13.64
CA ARG A 17 -1.95 14.80 12.84
C ARG A 17 -1.02 15.21 11.71
N LEU A 18 -1.36 16.26 10.95
CA LEU A 18 -0.49 16.76 9.88
C LEU A 18 0.82 17.34 10.42
N LEU A 19 0.78 18.02 11.57
CA LEU A 19 1.98 18.53 12.24
C LEU A 19 2.93 17.39 12.67
N LEU A 20 2.38 16.25 13.11
CA LEU A 20 3.15 15.06 13.49
C LEU A 20 3.87 14.44 12.29
N VAL A 21 3.21 14.43 11.13
CA VAL A 21 3.77 13.95 9.86
C VAL A 21 4.88 14.88 9.32
N GLY A 22 5.07 16.05 9.94
CA GLY A 22 6.15 16.98 9.60
C GLY A 22 5.73 18.17 8.74
N HIS A 23 4.43 18.36 8.52
CA HIS A 23 3.95 19.57 7.85
C HIS A 23 4.16 20.82 8.71
N ASP A 24 4.49 21.93 8.05
CA ASP A 24 4.47 23.26 8.66
C ASP A 24 3.07 23.90 8.57
N ALA A 25 2.83 24.98 9.33
CA ALA A 25 1.53 25.64 9.36
C ALA A 25 1.06 26.13 7.97
N LYS A 26 1.99 26.49 7.08
CA LYS A 26 1.70 26.94 5.71
C LYS A 26 1.29 25.80 4.78
N SER A 27 1.93 24.63 4.91
CA SER A 27 1.55 23.42 4.19
C SER A 27 0.20 22.88 4.69
N ILE A 28 -0.03 22.88 6.01
CA ILE A 28 -1.31 22.46 6.61
C ILE A 28 -2.47 23.33 6.11
N ALA A 29 -2.26 24.65 6.08
CA ALA A 29 -3.25 25.61 5.58
C ALA A 29 -3.69 25.27 4.15
N ARG A 30 -2.74 24.98 3.26
CA ARG A 30 -3.04 24.56 1.88
C ARG A 30 -3.75 23.20 1.82
N HIS A 31 -3.34 22.26 2.66
CA HIS A 31 -3.92 20.90 2.65
C HIS A 31 -5.35 20.86 3.19
N LEU A 32 -5.71 21.76 4.09
CA LEU A 32 -7.05 21.82 4.70
C LEU A 32 -7.95 22.90 4.09
N ASP A 33 -7.47 23.61 3.07
CA ASP A 33 -8.14 24.78 2.47
C ASP A 33 -8.53 25.84 3.54
N LEU A 34 -7.55 26.18 4.40
CA LEU A 34 -7.69 27.14 5.50
C LEU A 34 -6.62 28.23 5.41
N SER A 35 -6.84 29.36 6.09
CA SER A 35 -5.77 30.33 6.27
C SER A 35 -4.77 29.87 7.33
N THR A 36 -3.51 30.28 7.19
CA THR A 36 -2.44 30.01 8.17
C THR A 36 -2.79 30.53 9.56
N HIS A 37 -3.50 31.66 9.63
CA HIS A 37 -3.98 32.23 10.88
C HIS A 37 -4.95 31.27 11.60
N VAL A 38 -5.92 30.70 10.89
CA VAL A 38 -6.87 29.72 11.46
C VAL A 38 -6.15 28.45 11.96
N VAL A 39 -5.13 27.99 11.22
CA VAL A 39 -4.31 26.84 11.66
C VAL A 39 -3.57 27.15 12.96
N ASN A 40 -2.98 28.35 13.07
CA ASN A 40 -2.27 28.77 14.28
C ASN A 40 -3.19 28.95 15.49
N GLU A 41 -4.40 29.47 15.29
CA GLU A 41 -5.41 29.55 16.36
C GLU A 41 -5.82 28.16 16.85
N ARG A 42 -6.07 27.20 15.93
CA ARG A 42 -6.36 25.81 16.31
C ARG A 42 -5.22 25.14 17.08
N LEU A 43 -3.97 25.39 16.69
CA LEU A 43 -2.80 24.90 17.43
C LEU A 43 -2.68 25.53 18.82
N ARG A 44 -3.06 26.80 18.97
CA ARG A 44 -3.07 27.50 20.25
C ARG A 44 -4.17 26.97 21.17
N ASP A 45 -5.36 26.75 20.63
CA ASP A 45 -6.48 26.16 21.37
C ASP A 45 -6.17 24.73 21.82
N ALA A 46 -5.59 23.91 20.93
CA ALA A 46 -5.17 22.56 21.28
C ALA A 46 -4.12 22.54 22.40
N ARG A 47 -3.12 23.43 22.36
CA ARG A 47 -2.14 23.59 23.45
C ARG A 47 -2.78 24.02 24.76
N ARG A 48 -3.72 24.97 24.71
CA ARG A 48 -4.44 25.46 25.91
C ARG A 48 -5.26 24.34 26.55
N LYS A 49 -5.93 23.51 25.74
CA LYS A 49 -6.72 22.36 26.22
C LYS A 49 -5.86 21.25 26.80
N LEU A 50 -4.74 20.94 26.15
CA LEU A 50 -3.82 19.91 26.62
C LEU A 50 -2.89 20.40 27.73
N GLY A 51 -2.80 21.71 28.00
CA GLY A 51 -1.90 22.26 29.01
C GLY A 51 -0.42 22.14 28.65
N VAL A 52 -0.07 22.14 27.35
CA VAL A 52 1.31 22.00 26.87
C VAL A 52 1.83 23.27 26.22
N SER A 53 3.14 23.47 26.27
CA SER A 53 3.78 24.68 25.77
C SER A 53 4.02 24.65 24.25
N SER A 54 4.17 23.45 23.67
CA SER A 54 4.56 23.25 22.28
C SER A 54 3.51 22.49 21.47
N SER A 55 3.29 22.93 20.23
CA SER A 55 2.37 22.25 19.31
C SER A 55 2.89 20.87 18.90
N ARG A 56 4.22 20.69 18.88
CA ARG A 56 4.85 19.38 18.63
C ARG A 56 4.64 18.41 19.79
N GLU A 57 4.67 18.93 21.01
CA GLU A 57 4.37 18.16 22.22
C GLU A 57 2.89 17.75 22.24
N ALA A 58 1.98 18.67 21.92
CA ALA A 58 0.55 18.37 21.72
C ALA A 58 0.32 17.27 20.69
N ALA A 59 1.03 17.32 19.56
CA ALA A 59 0.93 16.30 18.51
C ALA A 59 1.43 14.93 18.97
N ARG A 60 2.50 14.87 19.78
CA ARG A 60 2.99 13.61 20.37
C ARG A 60 2.00 13.02 21.37
N LEU A 61 1.40 13.85 22.23
CA LEU A 61 0.38 13.38 23.18
C LEU A 61 -0.85 12.83 22.47
N LEU A 62 -1.30 13.50 21.40
CA LEU A 62 -2.36 13.00 20.53
C LEU A 62 -1.95 11.64 19.92
N ALA A 63 -0.73 11.52 19.40
CA ALA A 63 -0.24 10.27 18.82
C ALA A 63 -0.22 9.11 19.83
N LEU A 64 0.22 9.37 21.06
CA LEU A 64 0.22 8.37 22.14
C LEU A 64 -1.20 7.92 22.49
N ALA A 65 -2.15 8.84 22.60
CA ALA A 65 -3.55 8.52 22.86
C ALA A 65 -4.25 7.85 21.66
N GLU A 66 -3.84 8.19 20.43
CA GLU A 66 -4.33 7.54 19.21
C GLU A 66 -3.65 6.20 18.91
N ALA A 67 -2.49 5.90 19.50
CA ALA A 67 -1.77 4.64 19.33
C ALA A 67 -2.44 3.46 20.07
N ASP A 68 -3.12 3.73 21.19
CA ASP A 68 -3.97 2.75 21.89
C ASP A 68 -5.29 2.46 21.14
N ILE A 69 -5.55 3.19 20.05
CA ILE A 69 -6.58 2.88 19.07
C ILE A 69 -5.86 2.30 17.85
N PRO A 70 -6.11 1.06 17.41
CA PRO A 70 -5.40 0.50 16.26
C PRO A 70 -5.70 1.31 15.00
N LYS A 71 -4.85 2.29 14.68
CA LYS A 71 -4.91 3.10 13.46
C LYS A 71 -3.70 2.73 12.60
N ASN A 72 -3.98 1.99 11.52
CA ASN A 72 -3.05 1.74 10.43
C ASN A 72 -2.67 3.08 9.78
N PHE A 73 -1.48 3.59 10.09
CA PHE A 73 -0.91 4.75 9.41
C PHE A 73 -0.41 4.31 8.03
N GLY A 74 -1.16 4.68 7.00
CA GLY A 74 -0.68 4.73 5.63
C GLY A 74 0.10 6.00 5.42
N ASP A 75 1.41 5.88 5.33
CA ASP A 75 2.29 6.97 4.93
C ASP A 75 1.95 7.42 3.51
N LYS A 76 1.92 8.73 3.28
CA LYS A 76 1.79 9.31 1.94
C LYS A 76 3.13 9.93 1.62
N ASP A 77 3.88 9.28 0.74
CA ASP A 77 5.12 9.81 0.18
C ASP A 77 4.86 11.16 -0.54
N PHE A 78 5.69 12.14 -0.20
CA PHE A 78 5.82 13.41 -0.92
C PHE A 78 6.78 13.25 -2.10
N GLY A 79 6.30 13.51 -3.31
CA GLY A 79 7.13 13.68 -4.49
C GLY A 79 7.87 15.02 -4.44
N TYR A 80 9.19 14.99 -4.62
CA TYR A 80 9.98 16.17 -4.96
C TYR A 80 10.05 16.28 -6.49
N PRO A 81 9.72 17.42 -7.12
CA PRO A 81 10.13 17.70 -8.48
C PRO A 81 11.62 18.04 -8.51
N ASN A 82 12.38 17.36 -9.37
CA ASN A 82 13.80 17.58 -9.57
C ASN A 82 14.01 18.83 -10.44
N PRO A 83 14.73 19.88 -9.99
CA PRO A 83 15.12 20.99 -10.86
C PRO A 83 16.45 20.63 -11.53
N ALA A 84 16.39 19.85 -12.59
CA ALA A 84 17.55 19.56 -13.43
C ALA A 84 17.14 19.32 -14.89
N GLU A 85 16.38 20.25 -15.46
CA GLU A 85 16.28 20.41 -16.90
C GLU A 85 16.60 21.86 -17.23
N ALA A 86 17.88 22.11 -17.48
CA ALA A 86 18.35 23.30 -18.14
C ALA A 86 19.48 22.90 -19.09
N VAL A 87 19.16 22.95 -20.39
CA VAL A 87 20.00 23.30 -21.56
C VAL A 87 21.23 22.40 -21.82
N THR A 88 21.52 21.87 -23.01
CA THR A 88 21.59 22.53 -24.33
C THR A 88 21.54 21.54 -25.50
N ASP A 89 21.07 22.08 -26.62
CA ASP A 89 21.03 21.58 -27.99
C ASP A 89 22.43 21.46 -28.65
N VAL A 90 22.41 20.91 -29.88
CA VAL A 90 23.33 21.04 -31.05
C VAL A 90 24.21 19.83 -31.44
N ASN A 91 23.65 19.04 -32.38
CA ASN A 91 24.17 18.65 -33.70
C ASN A 91 25.67 18.30 -33.92
N ALA A 92 25.95 17.12 -34.49
CA ALA A 92 27.01 16.93 -35.50
C ALA A 92 26.86 15.60 -36.27
N GLN A 93 26.65 15.70 -37.59
CA GLN A 93 26.81 14.63 -38.58
C GLN A 93 28.26 14.48 -39.02
N VAL A 94 28.77 13.24 -39.15
CA VAL A 94 29.81 12.78 -40.11
C VAL A 94 29.70 11.24 -40.13
N GLY A 95 29.76 10.44 -41.19
CA GLY A 95 30.08 10.58 -42.60
C GLY A 95 30.05 9.15 -43.20
N GLN A 96 29.87 9.09 -44.51
CA GLN A 96 29.61 7.90 -45.33
C GLN A 96 30.78 6.90 -45.40
N THR A 97 30.49 5.62 -45.71
CA THR A 97 31.15 4.90 -46.83
C THR A 97 30.51 3.53 -47.12
N LEU A 98 30.19 3.31 -48.40
CA LEU A 98 29.82 2.04 -49.04
C LEU A 98 31.06 1.24 -49.43
N ALA A 99 30.97 -0.10 -49.38
CA ALA A 99 31.40 -1.08 -50.42
C ALA A 99 31.28 -2.51 -49.83
N ARG A 100 30.48 -3.43 -50.41
CA ARG A 100 30.85 -4.38 -51.50
C ARG A 100 32.13 -5.15 -51.16
N THR A 101 32.19 -6.49 -51.12
CA THR A 101 31.76 -7.56 -52.05
C THR A 101 32.14 -8.91 -51.42
N GLY A 102 31.49 -10.02 -51.79
CA GLY A 102 32.05 -11.36 -51.50
C GLY A 102 31.05 -12.50 -51.53
N VAL A 103 30.79 -13.04 -52.72
CA VAL A 103 29.78 -14.06 -53.03
C VAL A 103 30.45 -15.43 -53.27
N ASN A 104 29.70 -16.53 -53.03
CA ASN A 104 29.85 -17.91 -53.54
C ASN A 104 30.71 -18.93 -52.75
N LYS A 105 30.41 -20.24 -52.67
CA LYS A 105 29.50 -21.14 -53.42
C LYS A 105 29.41 -22.50 -52.69
N GLY A 106 28.22 -23.13 -52.72
CA GLY A 106 27.99 -24.59 -52.80
C GLY A 106 28.41 -25.45 -51.59
N THR A 107 27.81 -26.60 -51.26
CA THR A 107 26.83 -27.44 -51.95
C THR A 107 26.32 -28.50 -50.95
N LEU A 108 25.05 -28.90 -51.08
CA LEU A 108 24.47 -30.24 -50.86
C LEU A 108 24.54 -30.97 -49.48
N VAL A 109 23.33 -31.21 -48.95
CA VAL A 109 22.74 -32.54 -48.61
C VAL A 109 23.12 -33.28 -47.31
N MET A 110 22.13 -33.27 -46.40
CA MET A 110 21.59 -34.33 -45.53
C MET A 110 22.33 -35.68 -45.41
N ILE A 111 22.76 -36.01 -44.17
CA ILE A 111 22.75 -37.37 -43.63
C ILE A 111 22.13 -37.35 -42.22
N VAL A 112 21.14 -38.21 -42.05
CA VAL A 112 20.45 -38.59 -40.81
C VAL A 112 21.31 -39.58 -40.04
N SER A 113 21.58 -39.36 -38.73
CA SER A 113 21.37 -40.33 -37.62
C SER A 113 22.18 -40.02 -36.35
N ALA A 114 21.42 -39.79 -35.27
CA ALA A 114 21.64 -40.03 -33.85
C ALA A 114 23.07 -40.20 -33.29
N THR A 115 23.46 -39.28 -32.40
CA THR A 115 24.04 -39.64 -31.09
C THR A 115 23.51 -38.71 -30.00
N LEU A 116 23.16 -39.33 -28.88
CA LEU A 116 22.63 -38.75 -27.67
C LEU A 116 23.65 -37.83 -26.99
N LEU A 117 23.20 -36.66 -26.51
CA LEU A 117 23.44 -36.09 -25.17
C LEU A 117 23.05 -34.61 -25.16
N ALA A 118 22.31 -34.20 -24.12
CA ALA A 118 21.88 -32.83 -23.78
C ALA A 118 20.54 -32.34 -24.37
N SER A 119 19.44 -33.02 -24.02
CA SER A 119 18.12 -32.38 -23.98
C SER A 119 17.41 -32.75 -22.68
N ALA A 120 17.91 -32.20 -21.57
CA ALA A 120 17.27 -32.25 -20.26
C ALA A 120 17.68 -31.04 -19.39
N ALA A 121 17.41 -29.83 -19.87
CA ALA A 121 17.33 -28.64 -19.02
C ALA A 121 16.46 -27.61 -19.74
N PHE A 122 15.66 -26.88 -18.98
CA PHE A 122 14.65 -25.90 -19.41
C PHE A 122 13.25 -26.45 -19.75
N LEU A 123 12.77 -27.38 -18.93
CA LEU A 123 11.39 -27.29 -18.47
C LEU A 123 11.37 -26.35 -17.26
N PHE A 124 10.41 -25.41 -17.24
CA PHE A 124 10.16 -24.36 -16.24
C PHE A 124 10.99 -23.07 -16.32
N SER A 125 10.66 -22.22 -17.30
CA SER A 125 10.58 -20.78 -17.06
C SER A 125 9.27 -20.24 -17.63
N MET A 126 8.16 -20.65 -17.03
CA MET A 126 6.94 -19.84 -17.07
C MET A 126 7.10 -18.72 -16.05
N ASN A 127 8.00 -17.78 -16.32
CA ASN A 127 7.99 -16.51 -15.60
C ASN A 127 6.80 -15.75 -16.17
N SER A 128 5.61 -15.99 -15.59
CA SER A 128 4.46 -15.13 -15.83
C SER A 128 4.86 -13.75 -15.34
N ALA A 129 5.38 -12.92 -16.24
CA ALA A 129 5.51 -11.50 -16.02
C ALA A 129 4.12 -11.03 -15.59
N ALA A 130 4.02 -10.48 -14.39
CA ALA A 130 2.78 -9.84 -13.96
C ALA A 130 2.39 -8.82 -15.04
N PRO A 131 1.11 -8.71 -15.43
CA PRO A 131 0.70 -7.71 -16.39
C PRO A 131 1.08 -6.33 -15.86
N THR A 132 2.11 -5.74 -16.45
CA THR A 132 2.57 -4.39 -16.13
C THR A 132 1.54 -3.41 -16.66
N GLY A 133 0.84 -2.71 -15.76
CA GLY A 133 -0.10 -1.64 -16.09
C GLY A 133 -1.56 -1.83 -15.64
N SER A 134 -1.96 -3.00 -15.14
CA SER A 134 -3.30 -3.21 -14.53
C SER A 134 -3.22 -3.29 -13.01
N ALA A 135 -4.18 -2.69 -12.30
CA ALA A 135 -4.24 -2.75 -10.84
C ALA A 135 -4.35 -4.22 -10.35
N ALA A 136 -3.60 -4.56 -9.30
CA ALA A 136 -3.67 -5.88 -8.67
C ALA A 136 -5.09 -6.19 -8.19
N THR A 137 -5.48 -7.47 -8.25
CA THR A 137 -6.82 -7.91 -7.85
C THR A 137 -6.76 -8.98 -6.78
N VAL A 138 -7.77 -9.03 -5.93
CA VAL A 138 -7.94 -10.08 -4.93
C VAL A 138 -8.46 -11.34 -5.63
N VAL A 139 -7.70 -12.43 -5.54
CA VAL A 139 -8.07 -13.74 -6.13
C VAL A 139 -8.76 -14.66 -5.13
N SER A 140 -8.45 -14.54 -3.84
CA SER A 140 -9.13 -15.30 -2.80
C SER A 140 -9.01 -14.65 -1.42
N THR A 141 -9.95 -15.00 -0.56
CA THR A 141 -10.03 -14.54 0.81
C THR A 141 -10.38 -15.70 1.73
N TYR A 142 -9.89 -15.63 2.97
CA TYR A 142 -10.40 -16.45 4.06
C TYR A 142 -10.79 -15.53 5.21
N PRO A 143 -12.04 -15.57 5.69
CA PRO A 143 -13.17 -16.31 5.14
C PRO A 143 -13.46 -15.95 3.69
N ALA A 144 -14.05 -16.88 2.92
CA ALA A 144 -14.48 -16.58 1.56
C ALA A 144 -15.63 -15.56 1.60
N ASN A 145 -15.72 -14.72 0.58
CA ASN A 145 -16.77 -13.71 0.51
C ASN A 145 -18.17 -14.35 0.51
N GLY A 146 -19.07 -13.84 1.34
CA GLY A 146 -20.41 -14.38 1.58
C GLY A 146 -20.47 -15.63 2.46
N SER A 147 -19.34 -16.18 2.91
CA SER A 147 -19.34 -17.43 3.68
C SER A 147 -19.81 -17.26 5.14
N GLN A 148 -20.09 -18.40 5.78
CA GLN A 148 -20.38 -18.48 7.21
C GLN A 148 -19.33 -19.36 7.91
N ILE A 149 -18.69 -18.84 8.96
CA ILE A 149 -17.65 -19.54 9.74
C ILE A 149 -18.12 -19.89 11.15
N LYS A 150 -17.38 -20.77 11.83
CA LYS A 150 -17.60 -21.08 13.24
C LYS A 150 -17.07 -19.94 14.12
N PRO A 151 -17.64 -19.71 15.32
CA PRO A 151 -17.06 -18.81 16.30
C PRO A 151 -15.67 -19.27 16.73
N GLY A 152 -14.84 -18.32 17.17
CA GLY A 152 -13.50 -18.59 17.70
C GLY A 152 -12.37 -17.93 16.89
N PRO A 153 -11.10 -18.27 17.21
CA PRO A 153 -9.94 -17.70 16.53
C PRO A 153 -9.86 -18.17 15.07
N TYR A 154 -9.51 -17.26 14.17
CA TYR A 154 -9.30 -17.55 12.76
C TYR A 154 -8.26 -16.61 12.14
N LYS A 155 -7.76 -16.94 10.95
CA LYS A 155 -6.80 -16.11 10.20
C LYS A 155 -7.46 -15.37 9.05
N LEU A 156 -7.80 -14.11 9.22
CA LEU A 156 -8.27 -13.27 8.11
C LEU A 156 -7.17 -13.14 7.06
N THR A 157 -7.36 -13.72 5.88
CA THR A 157 -6.36 -13.78 4.82
C THR A 157 -6.90 -13.20 3.53
N VAL A 158 -6.10 -12.38 2.86
CA VAL A 158 -6.35 -11.91 1.50
C VAL A 158 -5.20 -12.37 0.61
N ARG A 159 -5.51 -12.89 -0.59
CA ARG A 159 -4.54 -13.27 -1.61
C ARG A 159 -4.78 -12.47 -2.89
N PHE A 160 -3.70 -11.98 -3.47
CA PHE A 160 -3.68 -11.22 -4.72
C PHE A 160 -3.17 -12.07 -5.90
N ASP A 161 -3.46 -11.62 -7.11
CA ASP A 161 -2.99 -12.23 -8.37
C ASP A 161 -1.45 -12.19 -8.52
N ARG A 162 -0.81 -11.21 -7.89
CA ARG A 162 0.62 -10.91 -8.01
C ARG A 162 1.30 -10.63 -6.66
N PRO A 163 2.64 -10.65 -6.61
CA PRO A 163 3.37 -10.25 -5.41
C PRO A 163 3.13 -8.78 -5.06
N MET A 164 2.90 -8.53 -3.78
CA MET A 164 2.57 -7.21 -3.22
C MET A 164 3.75 -6.67 -2.40
N ALA A 165 3.79 -5.35 -2.21
CA ALA A 165 4.88 -4.68 -1.51
C ALA A 165 4.96 -5.07 -0.03
N PRO A 166 6.13 -5.42 0.51
CA PRO A 166 6.27 -5.76 1.92
C PRO A 166 5.81 -4.57 2.78
N ASP A 167 5.22 -4.87 3.94
CA ASP A 167 4.75 -3.87 4.90
C ASP A 167 3.75 -2.84 4.34
N SER A 168 3.14 -3.14 3.20
CA SER A 168 2.14 -2.30 2.52
C SER A 168 0.78 -2.99 2.56
N PHE A 169 -0.13 -2.53 3.43
CA PHE A 169 -1.44 -3.15 3.63
C PHE A 169 -2.52 -2.17 4.07
N SER A 170 -3.77 -2.45 3.69
CA SER A 170 -4.95 -1.69 4.11
C SER A 170 -6.12 -2.61 4.37
N PHE A 171 -6.18 -3.18 5.57
CA PHE A 171 -7.40 -3.76 6.13
C PHE A 171 -8.23 -2.62 6.72
N VAL A 172 -9.23 -2.18 5.96
CA VAL A 172 -10.00 -0.97 6.26
C VAL A 172 -11.29 -1.34 6.95
N GLN A 173 -11.49 -0.72 8.10
CA GLN A 173 -12.70 -0.73 8.89
C GLN A 173 -13.61 0.43 8.45
N VAL A 174 -14.85 0.11 8.06
CA VAL A 174 -15.89 1.12 7.78
C VAL A 174 -16.74 1.38 9.02
N ASP A 175 -17.09 0.31 9.73
CA ASP A 175 -17.83 0.36 10.99
C ASP A 175 -17.14 -0.57 12.01
N ARG A 176 -16.99 -0.08 13.25
CA ARG A 176 -16.42 -0.85 14.36
C ARG A 176 -17.29 -2.02 14.76
N ALA A 177 -18.61 -1.93 14.58
CA ALA A 177 -19.53 -3.01 14.94
C ALA A 177 -19.43 -4.22 13.99
N THR A 178 -19.00 -3.99 12.74
CA THR A 178 -18.89 -5.04 11.71
C THR A 178 -17.45 -5.46 11.46
N TYR A 179 -16.45 -4.68 11.86
CA TYR A 179 -15.07 -5.10 11.71
C TYR A 179 -14.71 -6.24 12.69
N PRO A 180 -14.03 -7.29 12.24
CA PRO A 180 -13.62 -8.39 13.11
C PRO A 180 -12.55 -7.96 14.13
N GLU A 181 -12.54 -8.62 15.28
CA GLU A 181 -11.54 -8.39 16.34
C GLU A 181 -10.18 -8.96 15.89
N CYS A 182 -9.42 -8.15 15.15
CA CYS A 182 -8.09 -8.50 14.65
C CYS A 182 -7.01 -7.72 15.40
N SER A 183 -5.85 -8.35 15.62
CA SER A 183 -4.73 -7.73 16.34
C SER A 183 -3.39 -7.92 15.61
N GLY A 184 -2.48 -6.95 15.78
CA GLY A 184 -1.11 -7.01 15.32
C GLY A 184 -0.91 -6.63 13.85
N LYS A 185 0.33 -6.79 13.38
CA LYS A 185 0.72 -6.54 11.99
C LYS A 185 0.38 -7.75 11.12
N PRO A 186 -0.16 -7.57 9.90
CA PRO A 186 -0.38 -8.68 8.98
C PRO A 186 0.93 -9.39 8.63
N ALA A 187 0.92 -10.71 8.65
CA ALA A 187 2.02 -11.52 8.14
C ALA A 187 1.88 -11.68 6.63
N GLN A 188 2.96 -11.47 5.88
CA GLN A 188 2.99 -11.70 4.44
C GLN A 188 3.51 -13.12 4.14
N SER A 189 2.91 -13.78 3.15
CA SER A 189 3.39 -15.08 2.66
C SER A 189 4.76 -14.97 1.97
N ALA A 190 5.51 -16.07 1.90
CA ALA A 190 6.82 -16.12 1.24
C ALA A 190 6.77 -15.74 -0.26
N ASP A 191 5.69 -16.07 -0.95
CA ASP A 191 5.46 -15.67 -2.36
C ASP A 191 5.06 -14.18 -2.50
N GLY A 192 4.88 -13.46 -1.39
CA GLY A 192 4.49 -12.05 -1.35
C GLY A 192 3.04 -11.79 -1.77
N LYS A 193 2.24 -12.82 -2.05
CA LYS A 193 0.91 -12.66 -2.63
C LYS A 193 -0.23 -12.63 -1.61
N SER A 194 0.04 -12.97 -0.34
CA SER A 194 -1.00 -13.05 0.69
C SER A 194 -0.61 -12.27 1.94
N TYR A 195 -1.62 -11.69 2.60
CA TYR A 195 -1.49 -11.08 3.94
C TYR A 195 -2.51 -11.69 4.88
N SER A 196 -2.08 -12.00 6.11
CA SER A 196 -2.91 -12.65 7.12
C SER A 196 -2.88 -11.92 8.47
N LEU A 197 -4.06 -11.70 9.05
CA LEU A 197 -4.26 -11.21 10.41
C LEU A 197 -4.84 -12.31 11.30
N ASN A 198 -4.42 -12.36 12.56
CA ASN A 198 -5.07 -13.18 13.57
C ASN A 198 -6.29 -12.43 14.10
N CYS A 199 -7.46 -13.07 14.07
CA CYS A 199 -8.72 -12.46 14.43
C CYS A 199 -9.60 -13.40 15.28
N ILE A 200 -10.61 -12.84 15.93
CA ILE A 200 -11.61 -13.59 16.71
C ILE A 200 -13.00 -13.36 16.10
N ALA A 201 -13.68 -14.46 15.75
CA ALA A 201 -15.06 -14.45 15.24
C ALA A 201 -16.04 -14.59 16.40
N ARG A 202 -16.84 -13.55 16.66
CA ARG A 202 -17.90 -13.58 17.67
C ARG A 202 -19.16 -14.20 17.09
N ALA A 203 -19.78 -15.11 17.85
CA ALA A 203 -20.97 -15.83 17.42
C ALA A 203 -22.12 -14.88 17.03
N GLY A 204 -22.88 -15.26 16.00
CA GLY A 204 -24.04 -14.52 15.51
C GLY A 204 -23.76 -13.15 14.88
N LYS A 205 -22.48 -12.78 14.65
CA LYS A 205 -22.11 -11.51 14.01
C LYS A 205 -22.01 -11.64 12.49
N ARG A 206 -22.25 -10.52 11.80
CA ARG A 206 -21.89 -10.31 10.40
C ARG A 206 -20.72 -9.35 10.36
N HIS A 207 -19.73 -9.67 9.55
CA HIS A 207 -18.51 -8.91 9.45
C HIS A 207 -18.30 -8.32 8.06
N GLU A 208 -17.66 -7.16 8.03
CA GLU A 208 -17.25 -6.46 6.83
C GLU A 208 -15.80 -5.99 6.99
N VAL A 209 -14.98 -6.24 5.96
CA VAL A 209 -13.62 -5.73 5.85
C VAL A 209 -13.37 -5.29 4.42
N TRP A 210 -12.70 -4.16 4.24
CA TRP A 210 -12.23 -3.73 2.93
C TRP A 210 -10.73 -3.96 2.79
N PHE A 211 -10.31 -4.53 1.67
CA PHE A 211 -8.91 -4.52 1.23
C PHE A 211 -8.76 -3.38 0.23
N ASN A 212 -8.07 -2.32 0.64
CA ASN A 212 -8.10 -1.00 0.00
C ASN A 212 -9.51 -0.37 -0.06
N ARG A 213 -9.61 0.88 0.39
CA ARG A 213 -10.79 1.75 0.23
C ARG A 213 -10.34 3.19 0.51
N THR A 214 -10.65 4.12 -0.40
CA THR A 214 -10.28 5.53 -0.27
C THR A 214 -10.61 6.08 1.13
N PRO A 215 -9.66 6.76 1.79
CA PRO A 215 -8.32 7.14 1.31
C PRO A 215 -7.20 6.09 1.52
N TYR A 216 -7.50 4.93 2.10
CA TYR A 216 -6.51 3.90 2.47
C TYR A 216 -6.29 2.89 1.34
N MET A 217 -5.16 3.01 0.64
CA MET A 217 -4.89 2.27 -0.60
C MET A 217 -3.49 1.61 -0.59
N ASN A 218 -3.09 1.00 0.52
CA ASN A 218 -1.71 0.52 0.73
C ASN A 218 -1.48 -0.95 0.36
N PHE A 219 -2.50 -1.74 0.00
CA PHE A 219 -2.16 -2.94 -0.77
C PHE A 219 -1.71 -2.51 -2.15
N ARG A 220 -0.39 -2.55 -2.38
CA ARG A 220 0.26 -2.09 -3.61
C ARG A 220 1.07 -3.21 -4.23
N SER A 221 1.07 -3.26 -5.56
CA SER A 221 1.90 -4.19 -6.32
C SER A 221 3.37 -3.96 -6.01
N LYS A 222 4.14 -5.05 -5.86
CA LYS A 222 5.59 -4.97 -5.63
C LYS A 222 6.34 -4.39 -6.84
N ALA A 223 5.79 -4.54 -8.04
CA ALA A 223 6.50 -4.20 -9.28
C ALA A 223 6.53 -2.69 -9.56
N ASP A 224 5.43 -1.99 -9.26
CA ASP A 224 5.17 -0.62 -9.74
C ASP A 224 4.50 0.27 -8.68
N ALA A 225 4.33 -0.23 -7.45
CA ALA A 225 3.63 0.46 -6.35
C ALA A 225 2.17 0.86 -6.67
N GLN A 226 1.59 0.34 -7.75
CA GLN A 226 0.20 0.62 -8.12
C GLN A 226 -0.73 0.01 -7.07
N PRO A 227 -1.71 0.77 -6.54
CA PRO A 227 -2.70 0.23 -5.62
C PRO A 227 -3.52 -0.89 -6.25
N ALA A 228 -3.78 -1.94 -5.49
CA ALA A 228 -4.78 -2.93 -5.83
C ALA A 228 -6.18 -2.30 -5.88
N SER A 229 -7.03 -2.85 -6.74
CA SER A 229 -8.44 -2.48 -6.81
C SER A 229 -9.12 -2.72 -5.44
N PRO A 230 -9.96 -1.78 -4.96
CA PRO A 230 -10.73 -1.98 -3.74
C PRO A 230 -11.54 -3.28 -3.77
N TYR A 231 -11.53 -4.00 -2.66
CA TYR A 231 -12.28 -5.24 -2.52
C TYR A 231 -13.01 -5.28 -1.18
N ARG A 232 -14.33 -5.51 -1.21
CA ARG A 232 -15.14 -5.70 -0.01
C ARG A 232 -15.30 -7.18 0.31
N LEU A 233 -14.88 -7.58 1.49
CA LEU A 233 -15.16 -8.88 2.09
C LEU A 233 -16.33 -8.77 3.07
N GLN A 234 -17.32 -9.63 2.92
CA GLN A 234 -18.41 -9.83 3.87
C GLN A 234 -18.51 -11.31 4.24
N PHE A 235 -18.73 -11.62 5.52
CA PHE A 235 -18.98 -12.99 5.98
C PHE A 235 -19.81 -12.97 7.26
N SER A 236 -20.30 -14.12 7.69
CA SER A 236 -21.06 -14.27 8.93
C SER A 236 -20.46 -15.33 9.85
N VAL A 237 -20.82 -15.26 11.12
CA VAL A 237 -20.40 -16.24 12.13
C VAL A 237 -21.65 -16.98 12.60
N LYS A 238 -21.55 -18.30 12.73
CA LYS A 238 -22.64 -19.12 13.28
C LYS A 238 -23.02 -18.62 14.69
N PRO A 239 -24.30 -18.72 15.09
CA PRO A 239 -24.73 -18.46 16.46
C PRO A 239 -24.03 -19.35 17.48
#